data_AF-A0A7K8X225-F1
#
_entry.id   AF-A0A7K8X225-F1
#
_cell.length_a   1.000
_cell.length_b   1.000
_cell.length_c   1.000
_cell.angle_alpha   90.00
_cell.angle_beta   90.00
_cell.angle_gamma   90.00
#
_symmetry.space_group_name_H-M   'P 1'
#
loop_
_entity.id
_entity.type
_entity.pdbx_description
1 polymer ?
#
loop_
_entity_poly.entity_id
_entity_poly.type
_entity_poly.pdbx_seq_one_letter_code
_entity_poly.pdbx_strand_id
1 'polypeptide(L)'
;ETNTLPFQPFETQQGDILRMEKEHRVLKEQLKEAQEKHEQLQSGSVEEVSALKELLKKSVEKTEVSKNELDWFHQDLEIQVKKWQQEKKENKENLKALRNTVKKHTDTNDRYSKIIEEKEKQYNVSLNTYLETSNKFANEKLKLEELIKKSQDDCQNCTERAVKAEISVLQNWKETEVCKLNGIAANAEANLKRLKLLSGSASTALMLKSQIDSWETFVSNVKKQLEKVETEYEERIQMVKNGVQNCLTKVETVDLPSP
;
A
#
# COMPACT_ATOMS: atom_id res chain seq x y z
N GLU A 1 -97.02 -99.89 73.73
CA GLU A 1 -96.85 -101.30 74.13
C GLU A 1 -97.47 -102.19 73.08
N THR A 2 -96.63 -102.91 72.35
CA THR A 2 -96.94 -104.13 71.61
C THR A 2 -95.77 -105.05 71.91
N ASN A 3 -96.03 -106.05 72.77
CA ASN A 3 -95.05 -107.02 73.24
C ASN A 3 -94.81 -108.05 72.14
N THR A 4 -93.87 -107.75 71.23
CA THR A 4 -93.36 -108.68 70.23
C THR A 4 -92.00 -109.18 70.71
N LEU A 5 -91.88 -110.50 70.85
CA LEU A 5 -90.62 -111.19 71.12
C LEU A 5 -89.55 -110.77 70.09
N PRO A 6 -88.25 -110.71 70.46
CA PRO A 6 -87.17 -110.39 69.53
C PRO A 6 -87.22 -111.28 68.29
N PHE A 7 -87.11 -110.68 67.10
CA PHE A 7 -87.15 -111.43 65.84
C PHE A 7 -85.84 -112.19 65.59
N GLN A 8 -85.66 -113.34 66.25
CA GLN A 8 -84.51 -114.21 66.02
C GLN A 8 -84.56 -114.86 64.63
N PRO A 9 -83.40 -115.03 63.94
CA PRO A 9 -82.03 -114.80 64.43
C PRO A 9 -81.51 -113.35 64.29
N PHE A 10 -82.34 -112.40 63.88
CA PHE A 10 -81.91 -111.06 63.46
C PHE A 10 -81.91 -110.00 64.58
N GLU A 11 -82.66 -110.21 65.67
CA GLU A 11 -82.65 -109.37 66.87
C GLU A 11 -82.18 -110.16 68.08
N THR A 12 -81.23 -109.60 68.82
CA THR A 12 -80.73 -110.19 70.08
C THR A 12 -81.44 -109.56 71.28
N GLN A 13 -81.89 -108.30 71.15
CA GLN A 13 -82.79 -107.55 72.04
C GLN A 13 -83.90 -106.85 71.22
N GLN A 14 -85.08 -106.64 71.85
CA GLN A 14 -86.21 -105.98 71.19
C GLN A 14 -85.85 -104.54 70.78
N GLY A 15 -86.09 -104.18 69.52
CA GLY A 15 -85.79 -102.85 68.98
C GLY A 15 -84.38 -102.71 68.38
N ASP A 16 -83.60 -103.80 68.31
CA ASP A 16 -82.32 -103.86 67.61
C ASP A 16 -82.46 -103.47 66.13
N ILE A 17 -83.53 -103.91 65.44
CA ILE A 17 -83.79 -103.52 64.04
C ILE A 17 -84.02 -102.01 63.93
N LEU A 18 -84.80 -101.41 64.84
CA LEU A 18 -85.07 -99.96 64.81
C LEU A 18 -83.80 -99.15 65.13
N ARG A 19 -82.96 -99.63 66.05
CA ARG A 19 -81.65 -99.04 66.36
C ARG A 19 -80.73 -99.11 65.15
N MET A 20 -80.60 -100.29 64.53
CA MET A 20 -79.82 -100.48 63.30
C MET A 20 -80.34 -99.64 62.14
N GLU A 21 -81.66 -99.48 61.98
CA GLU A 21 -82.25 -98.64 60.94
C GLU A 21 -81.91 -97.15 61.17
N LYS A 22 -81.97 -96.68 62.42
CA LYS A 22 -81.60 -95.31 62.79
C LYS A 22 -80.09 -95.07 62.59
N GLU A 23 -79.24 -96.01 63.00
CA GLU A 23 -77.80 -95.97 62.76
C GLU A 23 -77.48 -95.97 61.27
N HIS A 24 -78.13 -96.85 60.49
CA HIS A 24 -77.99 -96.89 59.04
C HIS A 24 -78.46 -95.59 58.36
N ARG A 25 -79.51 -94.95 58.89
CA ARG A 25 -79.96 -93.62 58.43
C ARG A 25 -78.91 -92.54 58.73
N VAL A 26 -78.34 -92.53 59.93
CA VAL A 26 -77.27 -91.60 60.30
C VAL A 26 -76.02 -91.83 59.45
N LEU A 27 -75.62 -93.09 59.24
CA LEU A 27 -74.48 -93.45 58.40
C LEU A 27 -74.69 -93.05 56.94
N LYS A 28 -75.91 -93.19 56.40
CA LYS A 28 -76.24 -92.69 55.06
C LYS A 28 -76.11 -91.17 54.95
N GLU A 29 -76.56 -90.43 55.95
CA GLU A 29 -76.42 -88.97 55.96
C GLU A 29 -74.95 -88.55 56.10
N GLN A 30 -74.18 -89.22 56.96
CA GLN A 30 -72.73 -88.98 57.10
C GLN A 30 -71.96 -89.31 55.82
N LEU A 31 -72.34 -90.39 55.12
CA LEU A 31 -71.75 -90.73 53.83
C LEU A 31 -72.06 -89.64 52.79
N LYS A 32 -73.30 -89.18 52.74
CA LYS A 32 -73.72 -88.10 51.85
C LYS A 32 -72.98 -86.79 52.16
N GLU A 33 -72.87 -86.40 53.42
CA GLU A 33 -72.13 -85.22 53.84
C GLU A 33 -70.62 -85.33 53.52
N ALA A 34 -70.03 -86.51 53.72
CA ALA A 34 -68.64 -86.77 53.36
C ALA A 34 -68.42 -86.72 51.84
N GLN A 35 -69.38 -87.21 51.04
CA GLN A 35 -69.36 -87.12 49.58
C GLN A 35 -69.47 -85.66 49.10
N GLU A 36 -70.43 -84.89 49.61
CA GLU A 36 -70.59 -83.47 49.27
C GLU A 36 -69.35 -82.65 49.66
N LYS A 37 -68.78 -82.89 50.84
CA LYS A 37 -67.51 -82.25 51.26
C LYS A 37 -66.34 -82.65 50.36
N HIS A 38 -66.23 -83.91 49.98
CA HIS A 38 -65.20 -84.37 49.05
C HIS A 38 -65.35 -83.71 47.67
N GLU A 39 -66.57 -83.65 47.12
CA GLU A 39 -66.87 -82.99 45.85
C GLU A 39 -66.58 -81.48 45.90
N GLN A 40 -66.90 -80.80 47.00
CA GLN A 40 -66.58 -79.39 47.20
C GLN A 40 -65.08 -79.15 47.31
N LEU A 41 -64.36 -79.98 48.06
CA LEU A 41 -62.90 -79.92 48.13
C LEU A 41 -62.27 -80.21 46.76
N GLN A 42 -62.82 -81.19 46.04
CA GLN A 42 -62.34 -81.56 44.72
C GLN A 42 -62.55 -80.42 43.71
N SER A 43 -63.74 -79.81 43.66
CA SER A 43 -64.00 -78.67 42.77
C SER A 43 -63.12 -77.47 43.12
N GLY A 44 -63.01 -77.12 44.40
CA GLY A 44 -62.11 -76.05 44.87
C GLY A 44 -60.64 -76.31 44.52
N SER A 45 -60.17 -77.56 44.69
CA SER A 45 -58.79 -77.94 44.33
C SER A 45 -58.52 -77.84 42.83
N VAL A 46 -59.49 -78.19 41.98
CA VAL A 46 -59.36 -78.10 40.52
C VAL A 46 -59.32 -76.64 40.07
N GLU A 47 -60.15 -75.77 40.66
CA GLU A 47 -60.14 -74.33 40.41
C GLU A 47 -58.82 -73.67 40.84
N GLU A 48 -58.31 -73.98 42.04
CA GLU A 48 -57.03 -73.45 42.52
C GLU A 48 -55.86 -73.91 41.63
N VAL A 49 -55.81 -75.20 41.27
CA VAL A 49 -54.80 -75.72 40.34
C VAL A 49 -54.89 -75.05 38.98
N SER A 50 -56.09 -74.77 38.47
CA SER A 50 -56.28 -74.04 37.21
C SER A 50 -55.75 -72.61 37.30
N ALA A 51 -56.07 -71.88 38.38
CA ALA A 51 -55.58 -70.52 38.61
C ALA A 51 -54.05 -70.45 38.74
N LEU A 52 -53.45 -71.39 39.48
CA LEU A 52 -51.99 -71.49 39.60
C LEU A 52 -51.32 -71.79 38.26
N LYS A 53 -51.91 -72.66 37.43
CA LYS A 53 -51.41 -72.93 36.07
C LYS A 53 -51.46 -71.68 35.19
N GLU A 54 -52.53 -70.89 35.26
CA GLU A 54 -52.63 -69.64 34.50
C GLU A 54 -51.60 -68.60 34.97
N LEU A 55 -51.40 -68.45 36.28
CA LEU A 55 -50.38 -67.58 36.85
C LEU A 55 -48.97 -68.00 36.43
N LEU A 56 -48.68 -69.30 36.47
CA LEU A 56 -47.41 -69.85 36.01
C LEU A 56 -47.18 -69.53 34.53
N LYS A 57 -48.20 -69.74 33.68
CA LYS A 57 -48.13 -69.43 32.25
C LYS A 57 -47.82 -67.94 32.01
N LYS A 58 -48.54 -67.02 32.67
CA LYS A 58 -48.29 -65.57 32.57
C LYS A 58 -46.88 -65.20 33.04
N SER A 59 -46.39 -65.83 34.11
CA SER A 59 -45.03 -65.60 34.62
C SER A 59 -43.96 -66.05 33.63
N VAL A 60 -44.15 -67.21 32.99
CA VAL A 60 -43.24 -67.72 31.96
C VAL A 60 -43.23 -66.79 30.74
N GLU A 61 -44.41 -66.39 30.24
CA GLU A 61 -44.52 -65.45 29.11
C GLU A 61 -43.84 -64.11 29.42
N LYS A 62 -44.06 -63.53 30.61
CA LYS A 62 -43.40 -62.30 31.06
C LYS A 62 -41.88 -62.45 31.14
N THR A 63 -41.41 -63.60 31.62
CA THR A 63 -39.96 -63.87 31.71
C THR A 63 -39.33 -63.98 30.33
N GLU A 64 -40.01 -64.61 29.37
CA GLU A 64 -39.53 -64.71 27.99
C GLU A 64 -39.47 -63.35 27.30
N VAL A 65 -40.50 -62.51 27.47
CA VAL A 65 -40.49 -61.11 26.97
C VAL A 65 -39.34 -60.32 27.59
N SER A 66 -39.19 -60.37 28.92
CA SER A 66 -38.12 -59.65 29.62
C SER A 66 -36.72 -60.10 29.17
N LYS A 67 -36.55 -61.39 28.89
CA LYS A 67 -35.30 -61.95 28.35
C LYS A 67 -34.99 -61.40 26.95
N ASN A 68 -35.98 -61.36 26.07
CA ASN A 68 -35.82 -60.82 24.72
C ASN A 68 -35.49 -59.31 24.75
N GLU A 69 -36.13 -58.54 25.62
CA GLU A 69 -35.81 -57.12 25.83
C GLU A 69 -34.37 -56.93 26.32
N LEU A 70 -33.93 -57.77 27.25
CA LEU A 70 -32.56 -57.75 27.76
C LEU A 70 -31.54 -58.07 26.66
N ASP A 71 -31.83 -59.05 25.80
CA ASP A 71 -30.96 -59.38 24.66
C ASP A 71 -30.89 -58.22 23.65
N TRP A 72 -32.00 -57.53 23.41
CA TRP A 72 -32.03 -56.34 22.55
C TRP A 72 -31.20 -55.20 23.14
N PHE A 73 -31.31 -54.94 24.45
CA PHE A 73 -30.48 -53.94 25.13
C PHE A 73 -28.98 -54.28 25.09
N HIS A 74 -28.61 -55.55 25.25
CA HIS A 74 -27.22 -55.97 25.12
C HIS A 74 -26.68 -55.71 23.71
N GLN A 75 -27.46 -56.03 22.67
CA GLN A 75 -27.06 -55.77 21.28
C GLN A 75 -26.91 -54.27 20.99
N ASP A 76 -27.87 -53.44 21.42
CA ASP A 76 -27.79 -51.99 21.25
C ASP A 76 -26.57 -51.40 21.97
N LEU A 77 -26.33 -51.81 23.22
CA LEU A 77 -25.14 -51.39 23.97
C LEU A 77 -23.85 -51.80 23.28
N GLU A 78 -23.76 -53.00 22.71
CA GLU A 78 -22.57 -53.45 21.97
C GLU A 78 -22.33 -52.58 20.72
N ILE A 79 -23.40 -52.22 19.99
CA ILE A 79 -23.32 -51.33 18.83
C ILE A 79 -22.83 -49.94 19.26
N GLN A 80 -23.41 -49.37 20.33
CA GLN A 80 -23.01 -48.05 20.84
C GLN A 80 -21.55 -48.04 21.32
N VAL A 81 -21.10 -49.10 21.99
CA VAL A 81 -19.71 -49.23 22.44
C VAL A 81 -18.76 -49.28 21.24
N LYS A 82 -19.07 -50.05 20.20
CA LYS A 82 -18.26 -50.11 18.97
C LYS A 82 -18.20 -48.76 18.27
N LYS A 83 -19.34 -48.07 18.14
CA LYS A 83 -19.42 -46.73 17.54
C LYS A 83 -18.56 -45.73 18.32
N TRP A 84 -18.71 -45.69 19.64
CA TRP A 84 -17.94 -44.79 20.49
C TRP A 84 -16.43 -45.05 20.42
N GLN A 85 -16.01 -46.32 20.38
CA GLN A 85 -14.60 -46.68 20.23
C GLN A 85 -14.02 -46.22 18.89
N GLN A 86 -14.78 -46.36 17.81
CA GLN A 86 -14.38 -45.89 16.49
C GLN A 86 -14.27 -44.36 16.45
N GLU A 87 -15.29 -43.64 16.92
CA GLU A 87 -15.29 -42.16 16.99
C GLU A 87 -14.11 -41.65 17.84
N LYS A 88 -13.81 -42.32 18.96
CA LYS A 88 -12.66 -42.00 19.80
C LYS A 88 -11.33 -42.13 19.05
N LYS A 89 -11.18 -43.17 18.22
CA LYS A 89 -9.98 -43.38 17.40
C LYS A 89 -9.86 -42.31 16.32
N GLU A 90 -10.92 -42.07 15.58
CA GLU A 90 -10.97 -41.07 14.51
C GLU A 90 -10.70 -39.67 15.05
N ASN A 91 -11.31 -39.29 16.18
CA ASN A 91 -11.08 -37.98 16.78
C ASN A 91 -9.63 -37.81 17.25
N LYS A 92 -9.00 -38.86 17.78
CA LYS A 92 -7.56 -38.83 18.14
C LYS A 92 -6.67 -38.64 16.91
N GLU A 93 -6.98 -39.30 15.80
CA GLU A 93 -6.25 -39.16 14.54
C GLU A 93 -6.44 -37.76 13.93
N ASN A 94 -7.67 -37.25 13.92
CA ASN A 94 -8.01 -35.89 13.48
C ASN A 94 -7.29 -34.82 14.31
N LEU A 95 -7.27 -34.96 15.64
CA LEU A 95 -6.52 -34.05 16.51
C LEU A 95 -5.02 -34.07 16.22
N LYS A 96 -4.45 -35.25 15.93
CA LYS A 96 -3.04 -35.37 15.54
C LYS A 96 -2.77 -34.67 14.21
N ALA A 97 -3.66 -34.85 13.22
CA ALA A 97 -3.56 -34.18 11.93
C ALA A 97 -3.64 -32.65 12.08
N LEU A 98 -4.62 -32.15 12.85
CA LEU A 98 -4.80 -30.73 13.12
C LEU A 98 -3.60 -30.12 13.85
N ARG A 99 -3.03 -30.83 14.83
CA ARG A 99 -1.82 -30.38 15.52
C ARG A 99 -0.64 -30.22 14.57
N ASN A 100 -0.49 -31.15 13.62
CA ASN A 100 0.57 -31.09 12.61
C ASN A 100 0.35 -29.92 11.63
N THR A 101 -0.89 -29.64 11.22
CA THR A 101 -1.18 -28.50 10.33
C THR A 101 -0.95 -27.16 11.04
N VAL A 102 -1.39 -27.02 12.28
CA VAL A 102 -1.11 -25.84 13.12
C VAL A 102 0.39 -25.59 13.25
N LYS A 103 1.18 -26.65 13.50
CA LYS A 103 2.64 -26.54 13.56
C LYS A 103 3.22 -26.04 12.23
N LYS A 104 2.84 -26.64 11.10
CA LYS A 104 3.30 -26.20 9.76
C LYS A 104 2.96 -24.75 9.47
N HIS A 105 1.76 -24.30 9.85
CA HIS A 105 1.35 -22.91 9.67
C HIS A 105 2.17 -21.97 10.57
N THR A 106 2.43 -22.35 11.82
CA THR A 106 3.28 -21.58 12.74
C THR A 106 4.70 -21.45 12.19
N ASP A 107 5.34 -22.56 11.80
CA ASP A 107 6.69 -22.56 11.23
C ASP A 107 6.78 -21.71 9.94
N THR A 108 5.71 -21.73 9.14
CA THR A 108 5.61 -20.93 7.91
C THR A 108 5.43 -19.45 8.21
N ASN A 109 4.59 -19.11 9.19
CA ASN A 109 4.38 -17.74 9.64
C ASN A 109 5.67 -17.12 10.21
N ASP A 110 6.41 -17.87 11.01
CA ASP A 110 7.70 -17.43 11.56
C ASP A 110 8.73 -17.18 10.44
N ARG A 111 8.76 -18.05 9.43
CA ARG A 111 9.62 -17.85 8.25
C ARG A 111 9.25 -16.56 7.51
N TYR A 112 7.97 -16.33 7.25
CA TYR A 112 7.53 -15.11 6.57
C TYR A 112 7.81 -13.85 7.38
N SER A 113 7.61 -13.89 8.69
CA SER A 113 7.91 -12.76 9.58
C SER A 113 9.39 -12.35 9.50
N LYS A 114 10.31 -13.33 9.54
CA LYS A 114 11.74 -13.08 9.36
C LYS A 114 12.10 -12.51 7.98
N ILE A 115 11.44 -12.97 6.92
CA ILE A 115 11.63 -12.45 5.56
C ILE A 115 11.17 -10.99 5.47
N ILE A 116 10.03 -10.66 6.09
CA ILE A 116 9.49 -9.30 6.11
C ILE A 116 10.48 -8.37 6.83
N GLU A 117 10.95 -8.74 8.03
CA GLU A 117 11.93 -7.96 8.78
C GLU A 117 13.23 -7.72 7.98
N GLU A 118 13.73 -8.75 7.29
CA GLU A 118 14.92 -8.63 6.45
C GLU A 118 14.68 -7.70 5.26
N LYS A 119 13.52 -7.80 4.61
CA LYS A 119 13.15 -6.93 3.49
C LYS A 119 12.97 -5.48 3.92
N GLU A 120 12.42 -5.25 5.10
CA GLU A 120 12.28 -3.93 5.70
C GLU A 120 13.66 -3.29 5.97
N LYS A 121 14.60 -4.06 6.52
CA LYS A 121 16.00 -3.61 6.70
C LYS A 121 16.65 -3.24 5.35
N GLN A 122 16.53 -4.09 4.33
CA GLN A 122 17.08 -3.83 2.99
C GLN A 122 16.46 -2.58 2.35
N TYR A 123 15.16 -2.40 2.50
CA TYR A 123 14.44 -1.22 2.00
C TYR A 123 14.95 0.05 2.68
N ASN A 124 15.06 0.05 4.01
CA ASN A 124 15.55 1.21 4.77
C ASN A 124 16.98 1.60 4.38
N VAL A 125 17.88 0.64 4.17
CA VAL A 125 19.25 0.92 3.69
C VAL A 125 19.23 1.56 2.31
N SER A 126 18.40 1.04 1.41
CA SER A 126 18.27 1.55 0.03
C SER A 126 17.69 2.97 0.02
N LEU A 127 16.67 3.21 0.85
CA LEU A 127 16.06 4.53 1.01
C LEU A 127 17.06 5.55 1.56
N ASN A 128 17.82 5.20 2.60
CA ASN A 128 18.83 6.08 3.16
C ASN A 128 19.91 6.42 2.14
N THR A 129 20.40 5.42 1.38
CA THR A 129 21.39 5.63 0.32
C THR A 129 20.86 6.57 -0.76
N TYR A 130 19.60 6.40 -1.16
CA TYR A 130 18.95 7.28 -2.13
C TYR A 130 18.85 8.72 -1.60
N LEU A 131 18.41 8.91 -0.35
CA LEU A 131 18.29 10.23 0.26
C LEU A 131 19.64 10.93 0.40
N GLU A 132 20.69 10.21 0.82
CA GLU A 132 22.05 10.73 0.88
C GLU A 132 22.54 11.18 -0.50
N THR A 133 22.32 10.36 -1.53
CA THR A 133 22.71 10.67 -2.91
C THR A 133 21.93 11.87 -3.44
N SER A 134 20.62 11.93 -3.18
CA SER A 134 19.75 13.03 -3.60
C SER A 134 20.17 14.35 -2.96
N ASN A 135 20.46 14.35 -1.65
CA ASN A 135 20.95 15.52 -0.93
C ASN A 135 22.31 15.98 -1.46
N LYS A 136 23.24 15.06 -1.76
CA LYS A 136 24.52 15.38 -2.37
C LYS A 136 24.32 16.03 -3.74
N PHE A 137 23.47 15.47 -4.58
CA PHE A 137 23.17 16.00 -5.91
C PHE A 137 22.53 17.40 -5.84
N ALA A 138 21.60 17.62 -4.91
CA ALA A 138 20.99 18.94 -4.69
C ALA A 138 22.03 19.99 -4.30
N ASN A 139 22.98 19.64 -3.42
CA ASN A 139 24.08 20.53 -3.03
C ASN A 139 25.03 20.83 -4.21
N GLU A 140 25.36 19.83 -5.02
CA GLU A 140 26.19 20.01 -6.23
C GLU A 140 25.50 20.89 -7.27
N LYS A 141 24.19 20.68 -7.48
CA LYS A 141 23.37 21.51 -8.36
C LYS A 141 23.43 22.98 -7.95
N LEU A 142 23.24 23.29 -6.66
CA LEU A 142 23.29 24.66 -6.15
C LEU A 142 24.66 25.31 -6.42
N LYS A 143 25.75 24.59 -6.16
CA LYS A 143 27.12 25.08 -6.44
C LYS A 143 27.34 25.38 -7.93
N LEU A 144 26.82 24.52 -8.81
CA LEU A 144 26.92 24.73 -10.26
C LEU A 144 26.08 25.93 -10.71
N GLU A 145 24.88 26.11 -10.17
CA GLU A 145 24.03 27.28 -10.46
C GLU A 145 24.71 28.59 -10.02
N GLU A 146 25.35 28.60 -8.85
CA GLU A 146 26.14 29.75 -8.38
C GLU A 146 27.34 30.03 -9.28
N LEU A 147 28.05 28.99 -9.73
CA LEU A 147 29.19 29.14 -10.63
C LEU A 147 28.79 29.66 -12.01
N ILE A 148 27.67 29.17 -12.56
CA ILE A 148 27.10 29.66 -13.83
C ILE A 148 26.76 31.14 -13.70
N LYS A 149 26.06 31.53 -12.63
CA LYS A 149 25.72 32.93 -12.39
C LYS A 149 26.97 33.81 -12.30
N LYS A 150 27.96 33.39 -11.52
CA LYS A 150 29.24 34.11 -11.41
C LYS A 150 29.93 34.26 -12.77
N SER A 151 29.98 33.20 -13.57
CA SER A 151 30.58 33.25 -14.90
C SER A 151 29.83 34.19 -15.86
N GLN A 152 28.51 34.27 -15.76
CA GLN A 152 27.70 35.21 -16.55
C GLN A 152 27.99 36.64 -16.14
N ASP A 153 28.01 36.92 -14.83
CA ASP A 153 28.36 38.23 -14.28
C ASP A 153 29.78 38.65 -14.71
N ASP A 154 30.75 37.74 -14.62
CA ASP A 154 32.15 37.97 -15.04
C ASP A 154 32.24 38.27 -16.55
N CYS A 155 31.50 37.53 -17.38
CA CYS A 155 31.45 37.76 -18.83
C CYS A 155 30.86 39.14 -19.15
N GLN A 156 29.73 39.49 -18.52
CA GLN A 156 29.10 40.79 -18.70
C GLN A 156 30.03 41.93 -18.27
N ASN A 157 30.68 41.81 -17.11
CA ASN A 157 31.68 42.76 -16.64
C ASN A 157 32.85 42.92 -17.64
N CYS A 158 33.30 41.82 -18.27
CA CYS A 158 34.34 41.87 -19.29
C CYS A 158 33.86 42.58 -20.55
N THR A 159 32.63 42.33 -21.01
CA THR A 159 32.01 43.03 -22.14
C THR A 159 31.90 44.53 -21.86
N GLU A 160 31.40 44.93 -20.70
CA GLU A 160 31.30 46.34 -20.29
C GLU A 160 32.67 47.02 -20.27
N ARG A 161 33.70 46.34 -19.73
CA ARG A 161 35.07 46.84 -19.73
C ARG A 161 35.64 46.99 -21.14
N ALA A 162 35.39 46.02 -22.02
CA ALA A 162 35.84 46.05 -23.41
C ALA A 162 35.19 47.21 -24.18
N VAL A 163 33.86 47.38 -24.06
CA VAL A 163 33.11 48.50 -24.65
C VAL A 163 33.66 49.84 -24.16
N LYS A 164 33.90 49.98 -22.85
CA LYS A 164 34.47 51.21 -22.28
C LYS A 164 35.88 51.51 -22.82
N ALA A 165 36.72 50.49 -22.93
CA ALA A 165 38.07 50.63 -23.47
C ALA A 165 38.04 51.03 -24.96
N GLU A 166 37.18 50.39 -25.75
CA GLU A 166 37.00 50.69 -27.17
C GLU A 166 36.52 52.13 -27.39
N ILE A 167 35.51 52.58 -26.64
CA ILE A 167 35.05 53.98 -26.67
C ILE A 167 36.20 54.93 -26.31
N SER A 168 36.99 54.62 -25.27
CA SER A 168 38.11 55.47 -24.85
C SER A 168 39.19 55.58 -25.93
N VAL A 169 39.46 54.51 -26.67
CA VAL A 169 40.41 54.53 -27.81
C VAL A 169 39.86 55.38 -28.96
N LEU A 170 38.59 55.19 -29.32
CA LEU A 170 37.95 55.99 -30.38
C LEU A 170 37.90 57.48 -30.02
N GLN A 171 37.59 57.82 -28.77
CA GLN A 171 37.63 59.20 -28.27
C GLN A 171 39.03 59.78 -28.36
N ASN A 172 40.05 59.04 -27.94
CA ASN A 172 41.44 59.51 -28.02
C ASN A 172 41.90 59.72 -29.47
N TRP A 173 41.52 58.82 -30.39
CA TRP A 173 41.83 59.00 -31.82
C TRP A 173 41.09 60.19 -32.43
N LYS A 174 39.81 60.39 -32.09
CA LYS A 174 39.05 61.57 -32.48
C LYS A 174 39.74 62.85 -32.02
N GLU A 175 40.05 62.95 -30.73
CA GLU A 175 40.72 64.12 -30.15
C GLU A 175 42.07 64.40 -30.79
N THR A 176 42.86 63.35 -31.05
CA THR A 176 44.19 63.46 -31.67
C THR A 176 44.09 63.99 -33.11
N GLU A 177 43.21 63.42 -33.94
CA GLU A 177 43.04 63.86 -35.33
C GLU A 177 42.40 65.25 -35.43
N VAL A 178 41.41 65.54 -34.57
CA VAL A 178 40.80 66.88 -34.48
C VAL A 178 41.84 67.92 -34.06
N CYS A 179 42.69 67.64 -33.08
CA CYS A 179 43.79 68.54 -32.68
C CYS A 179 44.78 68.77 -33.83
N LYS A 180 45.17 67.71 -34.55
CA LYS A 180 46.05 67.80 -35.73
C LYS A 180 45.45 68.71 -36.80
N LEU A 181 44.20 68.47 -37.20
CA LEU A 181 43.50 69.23 -38.24
C LEU A 181 43.25 70.68 -37.80
N ASN A 182 42.90 70.94 -36.54
CA ASN A 182 42.77 72.29 -35.99
C ASN A 182 44.10 73.05 -36.02
N GLY A 183 45.22 72.39 -35.72
CA GLY A 183 46.56 72.97 -35.84
C GLY A 183 46.88 73.38 -37.28
N ILE A 184 46.57 72.51 -38.26
CA ILE A 184 46.73 72.80 -39.69
C ILE A 184 45.82 73.97 -40.11
N ALA A 185 44.56 73.95 -39.70
CA ALA A 185 43.59 75.00 -40.00
C ALA A 185 44.03 76.36 -39.43
N ALA A 186 44.44 76.41 -38.16
CA ALA A 186 44.90 77.62 -37.52
C ALA A 186 46.16 78.20 -38.21
N ASN A 187 47.11 77.34 -38.58
CA ASN A 187 48.29 77.74 -39.35
C ASN A 187 47.91 78.29 -40.74
N ALA A 188 47.04 77.58 -41.46
CA ALA A 188 46.57 78.01 -42.78
C ALA A 188 45.80 79.33 -42.72
N GLU A 189 44.94 79.51 -41.71
CA GLU A 189 44.22 80.77 -41.47
C GLU A 189 45.17 81.92 -41.10
N ALA A 190 46.21 81.67 -40.31
CA ALA A 190 47.23 82.67 -40.00
C ALA A 190 48.03 83.09 -41.24
N ASN A 191 48.44 82.12 -42.07
CA ASN A 191 49.11 82.39 -43.35
C ASN A 191 48.20 83.18 -44.30
N LEU A 192 46.93 82.80 -44.42
CA LEU A 192 45.93 83.51 -45.21
C LEU A 192 45.73 84.95 -44.72
N LYS A 193 45.63 85.16 -43.40
CA LYS A 193 45.57 86.52 -42.80
C LYS A 193 46.80 87.35 -43.15
N ARG A 194 48.00 86.77 -43.07
CA ARG A 194 49.26 87.45 -43.44
C ARG A 194 49.27 87.86 -44.92
N LEU A 195 48.86 86.96 -45.82
CA LEU A 195 48.76 87.24 -47.26
C LEU A 195 47.73 88.34 -47.56
N LYS A 196 46.58 88.32 -46.89
CA LYS A 196 45.56 89.38 -47.01
C LYS A 196 46.06 90.74 -46.53
N LEU A 197 46.88 90.80 -45.48
CA LEU A 197 47.51 92.05 -45.00
C LEU A 197 48.57 92.59 -45.98
N LEU A 198 49.36 91.71 -46.61
CA LEU A 198 50.36 92.08 -47.64
C LEU A 198 49.73 92.55 -48.96
N SER A 199 48.44 92.29 -49.15
CA SER A 199 47.63 92.67 -50.32
C SER A 199 47.16 94.14 -50.30
N GLY A 200 47.65 94.98 -49.38
CA GLY A 200 47.13 96.33 -49.12
C GLY A 200 47.25 97.38 -50.23
N SER A 201 47.98 97.11 -51.33
CA SER A 201 48.07 97.99 -52.52
C SER A 201 47.51 97.32 -53.78
N ALA A 202 46.95 98.10 -54.72
CA ALA A 202 46.28 97.56 -55.92
C ALA A 202 47.21 96.69 -56.82
N SER A 203 48.51 96.99 -56.85
CA SER A 203 49.51 96.22 -57.62
C SER A 203 49.89 94.90 -56.93
N THR A 204 50.07 94.90 -55.60
CA THR A 204 50.37 93.68 -54.84
C THR A 204 49.16 92.75 -54.71
N ALA A 205 47.95 93.31 -54.73
CA ALA A 205 46.71 92.55 -54.66
C ALA A 205 46.46 91.64 -55.87
N LEU A 206 46.78 92.11 -57.09
CA LEU A 206 46.69 91.30 -58.31
C LEU A 206 47.72 90.15 -58.33
N MET A 207 48.89 90.36 -57.74
CA MET A 207 49.97 89.35 -57.69
C MET A 207 49.71 88.24 -56.66
N LEU A 208 49.11 88.58 -55.51
CA LEU A 208 48.86 87.64 -54.41
C LEU A 208 47.50 86.95 -54.47
N LYS A 209 46.60 87.35 -55.39
CA LYS A 209 45.23 86.84 -55.47
C LYS A 209 45.15 85.32 -55.65
N SER A 210 45.95 84.74 -56.55
CA SER A 210 46.00 83.30 -56.78
C SER A 210 46.43 82.51 -55.53
N GLN A 211 47.39 83.04 -54.76
CA GLN A 211 47.80 82.44 -53.49
C GLN A 211 46.72 82.58 -52.41
N ILE A 212 46.03 83.72 -52.33
CA ILE A 212 44.92 83.91 -51.40
C ILE A 212 43.81 82.89 -51.69
N ASP A 213 43.45 82.69 -52.95
CA ASP A 213 42.40 81.75 -53.36
C ASP A 213 42.79 80.29 -53.12
N SER A 214 44.08 79.94 -53.30
CA SER A 214 44.58 78.59 -52.99
C SER A 214 44.57 78.31 -51.48
N TRP A 215 44.99 79.27 -50.65
CA TRP A 215 44.92 79.17 -49.19
C TRP A 215 43.48 79.15 -48.67
N GLU A 216 42.53 79.89 -49.27
CA GLU A 216 41.10 79.82 -48.95
C GLU A 216 40.50 78.44 -49.26
N THR A 217 40.86 77.88 -50.42
CA THR A 217 40.45 76.54 -50.82
C THR A 217 41.02 75.48 -49.86
N PHE A 218 42.31 75.61 -49.50
CA PHE A 218 42.97 74.74 -48.54
C PHE A 218 42.28 74.77 -47.17
N VAL A 219 42.00 75.96 -46.62
CA VAL A 219 41.28 76.12 -45.34
C VAL A 219 39.89 75.48 -45.41
N SER A 220 39.15 75.71 -46.50
CA SER A 220 37.83 75.09 -46.70
C SER A 220 37.91 73.56 -46.73
N ASN A 221 38.94 73.00 -47.38
CA ASN A 221 39.13 71.56 -47.46
C ASN A 221 39.53 70.93 -46.11
N VAL A 222 40.39 71.60 -45.34
CA VAL A 222 40.74 71.16 -43.97
C VAL A 222 39.51 71.18 -43.07
N LYS A 223 38.65 72.22 -43.16
CA LYS A 223 37.38 72.28 -42.41
C LYS A 223 36.41 71.16 -42.77
N LYS A 224 36.29 70.81 -44.05
CA LYS A 224 35.48 69.66 -44.50
C LYS A 224 36.02 68.33 -43.97
N GLN A 225 37.35 68.15 -43.96
CA GLN A 225 37.95 66.96 -43.36
C GLN A 225 37.72 66.90 -41.85
N LEU A 226 37.81 68.03 -41.14
CA LEU A 226 37.53 68.11 -39.70
C LEU A 226 36.11 67.61 -39.39
N GLU A 227 35.11 68.13 -40.10
CA GLU A 227 33.71 67.73 -39.93
C GLU A 227 33.52 66.24 -40.20
N LYS A 228 34.11 65.71 -41.28
CA LYS A 228 34.07 64.28 -41.61
C LYS A 228 34.68 63.41 -40.50
N VAL A 229 35.83 63.81 -39.95
CA VAL A 229 36.51 63.07 -38.88
C VAL A 229 35.65 63.06 -37.61
N GLU A 230 35.06 64.19 -37.24
CA GLU A 230 34.20 64.28 -36.07
C GLU A 230 32.94 63.42 -36.20
N THR A 231 32.25 63.45 -37.35
CA THR A 231 31.05 62.65 -37.57
C THR A 231 31.35 61.16 -37.60
N GLU A 232 32.37 60.72 -38.35
CA GLU A 232 32.69 59.29 -38.45
C GLU A 232 33.12 58.68 -37.11
N TYR A 233 33.91 59.38 -36.30
CA TYR A 233 34.28 58.87 -34.98
C TYR A 233 33.09 58.87 -34.01
N GLU A 234 32.19 59.87 -34.06
CA GLU A 234 31.00 59.89 -33.20
C GLU A 234 30.02 58.76 -33.56
N GLU A 235 29.82 58.50 -34.85
CA GLU A 235 29.02 57.37 -35.33
C GLU A 235 29.60 56.04 -34.86
N ARG A 236 30.92 55.85 -34.95
CA ARG A 236 31.60 54.64 -34.45
C ARG A 236 31.45 54.48 -32.94
N ILE A 237 31.61 55.56 -32.18
CA ILE A 237 31.37 55.54 -30.72
C ILE A 237 29.92 55.13 -30.42
N GLN A 238 28.95 55.64 -31.18
CA GLN A 238 27.55 55.28 -30.98
C GLN A 238 27.26 53.83 -31.37
N MET A 239 27.87 53.31 -32.43
CA MET A 239 27.78 51.88 -32.80
C MET A 239 28.31 50.99 -31.67
N VAL A 240 29.45 51.33 -31.07
CA VAL A 240 30.02 50.59 -29.94
C VAL A 240 29.12 50.65 -28.70
N LYS A 241 28.55 51.82 -28.38
CA LYS A 241 27.56 51.97 -27.30
C LYS A 241 26.32 51.10 -27.53
N ASN A 242 25.92 50.92 -28.79
CA ASN A 242 24.78 50.09 -29.18
C ASN A 242 25.12 48.58 -29.26
N GLY A 243 26.34 48.18 -28.92
CA GLY A 243 26.76 46.78 -28.81
C GLY A 243 27.50 46.22 -30.04
N VAL A 244 27.85 47.04 -31.02
CA VAL A 244 28.69 46.61 -32.15
C VAL A 244 30.13 46.50 -31.67
N GLN A 245 30.76 45.34 -31.91
CA GLN A 245 32.13 45.05 -31.49
C GLN A 245 33.13 45.25 -32.64
N ASN A 246 34.41 45.47 -32.29
CA ASN A 246 35.52 45.58 -33.25
C ASN A 246 35.39 46.76 -34.23
N CYS A 247 34.90 47.90 -33.75
CA CYS A 247 34.80 49.15 -34.49
C CYS A 247 36.12 49.96 -34.49
N LEU A 248 37.23 49.39 -33.98
CA LEU A 248 38.56 50.00 -33.92
C LEU A 248 39.24 50.10 -35.29
N THR A 249 38.67 50.91 -36.17
CA THR A 249 39.28 51.32 -37.43
C THR A 249 39.62 52.80 -37.33
N LYS A 250 40.79 53.22 -37.84
CA LYS A 250 41.12 54.66 -37.92
C LYS A 250 40.36 55.32 -39.06
N VAL A 251 40.00 56.60 -38.90
CA VAL A 251 39.46 57.40 -40.00
C VAL A 251 40.64 57.85 -40.88
N GLU A 252 40.57 57.58 -42.18
CA GLU A 252 41.60 58.02 -43.12
C GLU A 252 41.48 59.54 -43.38
N THR A 253 42.51 60.28 -42.95
CA THR A 253 42.69 61.70 -43.31
C THR A 253 43.57 61.79 -44.55
N VAL A 254 43.15 62.56 -45.56
CA VAL A 254 44.01 62.82 -46.73
C VAL A 254 45.04 63.87 -46.33
N ASP A 255 46.33 63.56 -46.45
CA ASP A 255 47.39 64.55 -46.23
C ASP A 255 47.29 65.63 -47.31
N LEU A 256 46.94 66.85 -46.89
CA LEU A 256 46.80 68.00 -47.76
C LEU A 256 48.14 68.73 -47.83
N PRO A 257 48.84 68.75 -48.98
CA PRO A 257 50.06 69.52 -49.12
C PRO A 257 49.74 71.01 -49.00
N SER A 258 50.54 71.74 -48.22
CA SER A 258 50.38 73.19 -48.10
C SER A 258 50.65 73.86 -49.46
N PRO A 259 49.82 74.84 -49.88
CA PRO A 259 50.04 75.62 -51.10
C PRO A 259 51.33 76.43 -51.12
#